data_AF-A0A961ZGP6-F1
#
_entry.id   AF-A0A961ZGP6-F1
#
_cell.length_a   1.000
_cell.length_b   1.000
_cell.length_c   1.000
_cell.angle_alpha   90.00
_cell.angle_beta   90.00
_cell.angle_gamma   90.00
#
_symmetry.space_group_name_H-M   'P 1'
#
loop_
_entity.id
_entity.type
_entity.pdbx_description
1 polymer ?
#
loop_
_entity_poly.entity_id
_entity_poly.type
_entity_poly.pdbx_seq_one_letter_code
_entity_poly.pdbx_strand_id
1 'polypeptide(L)'
;MKTPQKTTFSAKPADADSRIAPDPFAAVLPAIAALGAIASIATINWVAQDRTADRARAKRKPGTALRDLETCCLGLVEIFRRFLRNPKLFMGEGAQGASPLKFGVHGPRVDGEACRLYHQLVNDVASMLVLASQNAFDVMCAVEDGEIEAPEELFFGFGEQQERLNQLIQNRATLKVTVETGFEVASRLTELVRELKRHKIG
;
A
#
# COMPACT_ATOMS: atom_id res chain seq x y z
N MET A 1 -11.99 -68.55 -19.86
CA MET A 1 -11.47 -67.28 -20.41
C MET A 1 -12.46 -66.16 -20.07
N LYS A 2 -12.07 -65.22 -19.19
CA LYS A 2 -12.58 -63.84 -19.14
C LYS A 2 -11.69 -63.07 -18.14
N THR A 3 -10.75 -62.32 -18.69
CA THR A 3 -9.83 -61.43 -18.00
C THR A 3 -10.60 -60.21 -17.48
N PRO A 4 -10.39 -59.72 -16.25
CA PRO A 4 -10.97 -58.44 -15.85
C PRO A 4 -10.16 -57.28 -16.44
N GLN A 5 -10.87 -56.39 -17.13
CA GLN A 5 -10.38 -55.12 -17.66
C GLN A 5 -9.82 -54.25 -16.52
N LYS A 6 -8.55 -53.86 -16.63
CA LYS A 6 -7.96 -52.75 -15.86
C LYS A 6 -8.58 -51.45 -16.37
N THR A 7 -9.49 -50.87 -15.61
CA THR A 7 -9.90 -49.47 -15.78
C THR A 7 -8.77 -48.57 -15.30
N THR A 8 -7.96 -48.08 -16.24
CA THR A 8 -7.02 -46.99 -16.00
C THR A 8 -7.82 -45.69 -15.82
N PHE A 9 -8.05 -45.30 -14.57
CA PHE A 9 -8.38 -43.91 -14.27
C PHE A 9 -7.13 -43.07 -14.60
N SER A 10 -7.14 -42.42 -15.75
CA SER A 10 -6.20 -41.34 -16.04
C SER A 10 -6.56 -40.16 -15.16
N ALA A 11 -6.07 -40.17 -13.91
CA ALA A 11 -6.05 -38.98 -13.08
C ALA A 11 -5.20 -37.94 -13.81
N LYS A 12 -5.83 -36.84 -14.26
CA LYS A 12 -5.08 -35.62 -14.54
C LYS A 12 -4.20 -35.35 -13.32
N PRO A 13 -2.92 -34.97 -13.48
CA PRO A 13 -2.13 -34.56 -12.34
C PRO A 13 -2.93 -33.49 -11.63
N ALA A 14 -3.16 -33.70 -10.33
CA ALA A 14 -3.72 -32.72 -9.43
C ALA A 14 -2.73 -31.56 -9.41
N ASP A 15 -2.86 -30.67 -10.38
CA ASP A 15 -2.17 -29.40 -10.37
C ASP A 15 -2.64 -28.72 -9.08
N ALA A 16 -1.66 -28.45 -8.23
CA ALA A 16 -1.83 -28.31 -6.80
C ALA A 16 -2.82 -27.19 -6.47
N ASP A 17 -4.08 -27.55 -6.26
CA ASP A 17 -5.11 -26.70 -5.67
C ASP A 17 -4.51 -26.17 -4.36
N SER A 18 -4.12 -24.90 -4.35
CA SER A 18 -3.36 -24.35 -3.24
C SER A 18 -4.26 -24.44 -2.01
N ARG A 19 -3.79 -25.09 -0.95
CA ARG A 19 -4.60 -25.31 0.28
C ARG A 19 -4.94 -24.00 1.03
N ILE A 20 -4.46 -22.86 0.53
CA ILE A 20 -4.55 -21.56 1.18
C ILE A 20 -5.52 -20.70 0.37
N ALA A 21 -6.60 -20.29 1.02
CA ALA A 21 -7.48 -19.26 0.50
C ALA A 21 -6.82 -17.88 0.74
N PRO A 22 -6.59 -17.05 -0.29
CA PRO A 22 -5.98 -15.73 -0.13
C PRO A 22 -6.80 -14.86 0.82
N ASP A 23 -6.13 -14.14 1.72
CA ASP A 23 -6.78 -13.10 2.53
C ASP A 23 -6.44 -11.73 1.91
N PRO A 24 -7.35 -11.11 1.14
CA PRO A 24 -7.08 -9.80 0.53
C PRO A 24 -6.66 -8.74 1.56
N PHE A 25 -7.12 -8.86 2.81
CA PHE A 25 -6.79 -7.92 3.87
C PHE A 25 -5.33 -7.91 4.27
N ALA A 26 -4.67 -9.08 4.22
CA ALA A 26 -3.27 -9.21 4.55
C ALA A 26 -2.36 -8.39 3.61
N ALA A 27 -2.85 -8.05 2.41
CA ALA A 27 -2.16 -7.18 1.45
C ALA A 27 -2.74 -5.76 1.42
N VAL A 28 -4.06 -5.60 1.36
CA VAL A 28 -4.70 -4.29 1.15
C VAL A 28 -4.51 -3.38 2.37
N LEU A 29 -4.67 -3.89 3.59
CA LEU A 29 -4.58 -3.05 4.79
C LEU A 29 -3.16 -2.50 5.01
N PRO A 30 -2.08 -3.29 4.91
CA PRO A 30 -0.72 -2.76 4.97
C PRO A 30 -0.40 -1.79 3.82
N ALA A 31 -0.96 -1.98 2.62
CA ALA A 31 -0.80 -1.03 1.52
C ALA A 31 -1.46 0.33 1.82
N ILE A 32 -2.66 0.32 2.41
CA ILE A 32 -3.34 1.53 2.89
C ILE A 32 -2.55 2.20 4.03
N ALA A 33 -2.00 1.41 4.95
CA ALA A 33 -1.14 1.94 6.01
C ALA A 33 0.13 2.61 5.46
N ALA A 34 0.73 2.05 4.41
CA ALA A 34 1.88 2.65 3.73
C ALA A 34 1.52 4.01 3.12
N LEU A 35 0.35 4.14 2.48
CA LEU A 35 -0.16 5.43 1.98
C LEU A 35 -0.42 6.41 3.13
N GLY A 36 -0.99 5.93 4.24
CA GLY A 36 -1.25 6.75 5.43
C GLY A 36 0.04 7.32 6.04
N ALA A 37 1.12 6.55 6.07
CA ALA A 37 2.43 7.01 6.54
C ALA A 37 3.03 8.11 5.64
N ILE A 38 2.76 8.08 4.33
CA ILE A 38 3.17 9.17 3.43
C ILE A 38 2.25 10.38 3.61
N ALA A 39 0.94 10.17 3.70
CA ALA A 39 -0.03 11.23 3.87
C ALA A 39 0.13 11.98 5.21
N SER A 40 0.70 11.34 6.25
CA SER A 40 0.99 12.00 7.54
C SER A 40 2.07 13.09 7.47
N ILE A 41 2.73 13.31 6.32
CA ILE A 41 3.52 14.52 6.09
C ILE A 41 2.66 15.79 6.32
N ALA A 42 1.34 15.69 6.18
CA ALA A 42 0.41 16.76 6.53
C ALA A 42 0.48 17.22 7.99
N THR A 43 0.91 16.36 8.92
CA THR A 43 0.88 16.64 10.37
C THR A 43 2.15 17.29 10.88
N ILE A 44 3.02 17.80 10.00
CA ILE A 44 4.25 18.50 10.40
C ILE A 44 3.86 19.70 11.28
N ASN A 45 4.40 19.72 12.50
CA ASN A 45 4.14 20.77 13.45
C ASN A 45 5.14 21.91 13.26
N TRP A 46 4.73 22.97 12.56
CA TRP A 46 5.56 24.17 12.35
C TRP A 46 5.97 24.86 13.65
N VAL A 47 5.21 24.67 14.75
CA VAL A 47 5.53 25.21 16.09
C VAL A 47 6.64 24.40 16.78
N ALA A 48 6.99 23.21 16.29
CA ALA A 48 8.07 22.39 16.84
C ALA A 48 9.48 22.88 16.46
N GLN A 49 9.60 23.82 15.48
CA GLN A 49 10.88 24.43 15.10
C GLN A 49 11.62 25.05 16.31
N ASP A 50 10.88 25.63 17.27
CA ASP A 50 11.43 26.31 18.45
C ASP A 50 11.84 25.38 19.62
N ARG A 51 11.58 24.06 19.55
CA ARG A 51 11.89 23.09 20.65
C ARG A 51 13.08 22.17 20.34
N THR A 52 14.07 22.73 19.65
CA THR A 52 15.09 22.10 18.79
C THR A 52 16.11 21.14 19.47
N ALA A 53 16.14 21.00 20.80
CA ALA A 53 17.24 20.31 21.48
C ALA A 53 17.17 18.77 21.51
N ASP A 54 15.97 18.17 21.52
CA ASP A 54 15.79 16.71 21.78
C ASP A 54 15.12 15.92 20.63
N ARG A 55 14.96 16.52 19.44
CA ARG A 55 14.28 15.86 18.32
C ARG A 55 15.14 14.79 17.65
N ALA A 56 14.50 13.69 17.24
CA ALA A 56 15.11 12.69 16.37
C ALA A 56 15.51 13.34 15.03
N ARG A 57 16.81 13.44 14.78
CA ARG A 57 17.34 13.99 13.52
C ARG A 57 17.32 12.93 12.42
N ALA A 58 16.93 13.33 11.22
CA ALA A 58 17.16 12.52 10.03
C ALA A 58 18.65 12.23 9.88
N LYS A 59 18.99 10.98 9.59
CA LYS A 59 20.38 10.57 9.31
C LYS A 59 20.72 10.65 7.82
N ARG A 60 19.72 10.85 6.95
CA ARG A 60 19.84 10.78 5.49
C ARG A 60 19.70 12.16 4.84
N LYS A 61 20.37 12.34 3.69
CA LYS A 61 20.27 13.57 2.89
C LYS A 61 18.83 13.75 2.35
N PRO A 62 18.21 14.94 2.43
CA PRO A 62 16.84 15.19 2.00
C PRO A 62 16.55 14.77 0.56
N GLY A 63 17.48 15.08 -0.36
CA GLY A 63 17.32 14.70 -1.77
C GLY A 63 17.30 13.20 -2.00
N THR A 64 17.92 12.40 -1.13
CA THR A 64 17.85 10.94 -1.18
C THR A 64 16.54 10.46 -0.59
N ALA A 65 16.16 10.96 0.59
CA ALA A 65 14.88 10.63 1.23
C ALA A 65 13.67 10.92 0.32
N LEU A 66 13.65 12.07 -0.35
CA LEU A 66 12.59 12.43 -1.30
C LEU A 66 12.58 11.55 -2.56
N ARG A 67 13.74 11.14 -3.08
CA ARG A 67 13.84 10.24 -4.23
C ARG A 67 13.34 8.84 -3.87
N ASP A 68 13.73 8.35 -2.69
CA ASP A 68 13.30 7.06 -2.19
C ASP A 68 11.79 7.09 -1.87
N LEU A 69 11.28 8.20 -1.33
CA LEU A 69 9.85 8.41 -1.10
C LEU A 69 9.05 8.41 -2.41
N GLU A 70 9.51 9.11 -3.44
CA GLU A 70 8.86 9.06 -4.76
C GLU A 70 8.86 7.63 -5.32
N THR A 71 9.96 6.89 -5.13
CA THR A 71 10.05 5.48 -5.52
C THR A 71 9.04 4.62 -4.77
N CYS A 72 8.83 4.87 -3.47
CA CYS A 72 7.77 4.22 -2.70
C CYS A 72 6.37 4.54 -3.25
N CYS A 73 6.09 5.81 -3.58
CA CYS A 73 4.79 6.18 -4.18
C CYS A 73 4.56 5.45 -5.51
N LEU A 74 5.56 5.40 -6.39
CA LEU A 74 5.48 4.68 -7.66
C LEU A 74 5.30 3.17 -7.47
N GLY A 75 5.98 2.58 -6.48
CA GLY A 75 5.81 1.19 -6.07
C GLY A 75 4.39 0.90 -5.61
N LEU A 76 3.83 1.77 -4.76
CA LEU A 76 2.44 1.66 -4.29
C LEU A 76 1.44 1.82 -5.43
N VAL A 77 1.64 2.76 -6.36
CA VAL A 77 0.81 2.89 -7.58
C VAL A 77 0.78 1.58 -8.37
N GLU A 78 1.92 0.92 -8.55
CA GLU A 78 1.99 -0.36 -9.26
C GLU A 78 1.33 -1.50 -8.47
N ILE A 79 1.50 -1.55 -7.14
CA ILE A 79 0.82 -2.51 -6.27
C ILE A 79 -0.71 -2.37 -6.41
N PHE A 80 -1.24 -1.16 -6.27
CA PHE A 80 -2.68 -0.92 -6.41
C PHE A 80 -3.18 -1.20 -7.84
N ARG A 81 -2.39 -0.88 -8.86
CA ARG A 81 -2.70 -1.28 -10.26
C ARG A 81 -2.80 -2.79 -10.40
N ARG A 82 -1.93 -3.55 -9.73
CA ARG A 82 -1.99 -5.03 -9.72
C ARG A 82 -3.17 -5.56 -8.93
N PHE A 83 -3.58 -4.90 -7.85
CA PHE A 83 -4.83 -5.24 -7.15
C PHE A 83 -6.05 -5.07 -8.07
N LEU A 84 -6.14 -3.94 -8.78
CA LEU A 84 -7.21 -3.66 -9.74
C LEU A 84 -7.26 -4.67 -10.90
N ARG A 85 -6.09 -5.14 -11.36
CA ARG A 85 -5.99 -6.17 -12.41
C ARG A 85 -6.34 -7.57 -11.92
N ASN A 86 -6.33 -7.80 -10.61
CA ASN A 86 -6.59 -9.10 -10.00
C ASN A 86 -7.73 -9.03 -8.96
N PRO A 87 -8.94 -8.61 -9.35
CA PRO A 87 -10.04 -8.34 -8.42
C PRO A 87 -10.43 -9.57 -7.59
N LYS A 88 -10.30 -10.78 -8.15
CA LYS A 88 -10.58 -12.04 -7.45
C LYS A 88 -9.72 -12.25 -6.21
N LEU A 89 -8.49 -11.73 -6.23
CA LEU A 89 -7.51 -11.89 -5.16
C LEU A 89 -7.58 -10.76 -4.13
N PHE A 90 -7.92 -9.54 -4.55
CA PHE A 90 -7.73 -8.33 -3.72
C PHE A 90 -8.99 -7.49 -3.51
N MET A 91 -10.04 -7.69 -4.29
CA MET A 91 -11.30 -6.93 -4.21
C MET A 91 -12.49 -7.80 -3.78
N GLY A 92 -12.33 -9.13 -3.76
CA GLY A 92 -13.36 -10.10 -3.39
C GLY A 92 -14.38 -10.36 -4.49
N GLU A 93 -15.06 -11.52 -4.44
CA GLU A 93 -16.19 -11.87 -5.30
C GLU A 93 -17.49 -12.03 -4.49
N GLY A 94 -18.64 -11.71 -5.09
CA GLY A 94 -19.96 -11.88 -4.49
C GLY A 94 -20.10 -11.16 -3.14
N ALA A 95 -20.58 -11.88 -2.11
CA ALA A 95 -20.78 -11.32 -0.77
C ALA A 95 -19.48 -10.82 -0.11
N GLN A 96 -18.31 -11.28 -0.55
CA GLN A 96 -17.02 -10.85 0.00
C GLN A 96 -16.61 -9.46 -0.51
N GLY A 97 -16.88 -9.17 -1.79
CA GLY A 97 -16.62 -7.84 -2.35
C GLY A 97 -17.52 -6.76 -1.74
N ALA A 98 -18.65 -7.15 -1.16
CA ALA A 98 -19.54 -6.28 -0.38
C ALA A 98 -19.22 -6.27 1.13
N SER A 99 -18.28 -7.11 1.59
CA SER A 99 -17.91 -7.17 3.00
C SER A 99 -17.11 -5.92 3.39
N PRO A 100 -17.41 -5.31 4.55
CA PRO A 100 -16.58 -4.26 5.12
C PRO A 100 -15.17 -4.77 5.46
N LEU A 101 -14.24 -3.83 5.67
CA LEU A 101 -12.86 -4.18 6.00
C LEU A 101 -12.74 -4.97 7.33
N LYS A 102 -12.48 -6.29 7.30
CA LYS A 102 -12.31 -7.13 8.50
C LYS A 102 -11.40 -8.35 8.26
N PHE A 103 -10.63 -8.75 9.28
CA PHE A 103 -9.77 -9.95 9.24
C PHE A 103 -10.58 -11.26 9.12
N GLY A 104 -9.97 -12.28 8.51
CA GLY A 104 -10.51 -13.64 8.43
C GLY A 104 -11.54 -13.85 7.31
N VAL A 105 -11.74 -12.86 6.43
CA VAL A 105 -12.51 -13.02 5.19
C VAL A 105 -11.61 -13.61 4.12
N HIS A 106 -11.48 -14.93 4.16
CA HIS A 106 -10.71 -15.67 3.17
C HIS A 106 -11.45 -15.68 1.84
N GLY A 107 -10.75 -15.38 0.75
CA GLY A 107 -11.25 -15.51 -0.63
C GLY A 107 -11.62 -16.95 -1.01
N PRO A 108 -12.15 -17.18 -2.23
CA PRO A 108 -12.23 -18.53 -2.76
C PRO A 108 -10.83 -19.14 -2.88
N ARG A 109 -10.74 -20.47 -2.90
CA ARG A 109 -9.48 -21.16 -3.22
C ARG A 109 -9.05 -20.78 -4.63
N VAL A 110 -7.74 -20.69 -4.82
CA VAL A 110 -7.13 -20.28 -6.08
C VAL A 110 -6.08 -21.30 -6.53
N ASP A 111 -5.83 -21.32 -7.84
CA ASP A 111 -4.80 -22.15 -8.42
C ASP A 111 -3.38 -21.75 -7.97
N GLY A 112 -2.39 -22.57 -8.31
CA GLY A 112 -1.00 -22.36 -7.92
C GLY A 112 -0.34 -21.11 -8.53
N GLU A 113 -0.85 -20.58 -9.64
CA GLU A 113 -0.34 -19.34 -10.24
C GLU A 113 -0.82 -18.12 -9.46
N ALA A 114 -2.12 -18.04 -9.21
CA ALA A 114 -2.75 -16.99 -8.43
C ALA A 114 -2.22 -16.96 -6.97
N CYS A 115 -1.94 -18.13 -6.38
CA CYS A 115 -1.33 -18.25 -5.06
C CYS A 115 0.09 -17.64 -5.03
N ARG A 116 0.91 -17.91 -6.05
CA ARG A 116 2.26 -17.32 -6.17
C ARG A 116 2.20 -15.81 -6.34
N LEU A 117 1.31 -15.32 -7.18
CA LEU A 117 1.09 -13.88 -7.37
C LEU A 117 0.66 -13.20 -6.07
N TYR A 118 -0.26 -13.81 -5.32
CA TYR A 118 -0.70 -13.30 -4.03
C TYR A 118 0.47 -13.18 -3.04
N HIS A 119 1.29 -14.22 -2.86
CA HIS A 119 2.45 -14.15 -1.97
C HIS A 119 3.48 -13.12 -2.42
N GLN A 120 3.73 -12.99 -3.73
CA GLN A 120 4.61 -11.96 -4.25
C GLN A 120 4.11 -10.56 -3.87
N LEU A 121 2.82 -10.28 -4.09
CA LEU A 121 2.23 -8.99 -3.77
C LEU A 121 2.21 -8.70 -2.27
N VAL A 122 1.96 -9.70 -1.42
CA VAL A 122 2.07 -9.54 0.04
C VAL A 122 3.49 -9.13 0.44
N ASN A 123 4.53 -9.73 -0.17
CA ASN A 123 5.93 -9.36 0.10
C ASN A 123 6.28 -7.95 -0.42
N ASP A 124 5.81 -7.60 -1.62
CA ASP A 124 5.99 -6.27 -2.21
C ASP A 124 5.38 -5.19 -1.30
N VAL A 125 4.16 -5.43 -0.81
CA VAL A 125 3.48 -4.55 0.15
C VAL A 125 4.22 -4.43 1.47
N ALA A 126 4.65 -5.56 2.06
CA ALA A 126 5.36 -5.55 3.34
C ALA A 126 6.63 -4.70 3.25
N SER A 127 7.38 -4.83 2.15
CA SER A 127 8.56 -4.02 1.88
C SER A 127 8.21 -2.54 1.71
N MET A 128 7.15 -2.22 0.96
CA MET A 128 6.71 -0.84 0.78
C MET A 128 6.24 -0.17 2.07
N LEU A 129 5.55 -0.89 2.96
CA LEU A 129 5.10 -0.34 4.24
C LEU A 129 6.29 0.17 5.08
N VAL A 130 7.34 -0.62 5.19
CA VAL A 130 8.54 -0.25 5.97
C VAL A 130 9.26 0.93 5.33
N LEU A 131 9.53 0.83 4.03
CA LEU A 131 10.28 1.86 3.29
C LEU A 131 9.54 3.19 3.24
N ALA A 132 8.23 3.17 2.95
CA ALA A 132 7.40 4.37 2.91
C ALA A 132 7.38 5.10 4.25
N SER A 133 7.22 4.35 5.35
CA SER A 133 7.21 4.93 6.70
C SER A 133 8.54 5.59 7.06
N GLN A 134 9.65 4.93 6.77
CA GLN A 134 11.00 5.49 7.02
C GLN A 134 11.29 6.71 6.15
N ASN A 135 10.97 6.64 4.86
CA ASN A 135 11.20 7.74 3.92
C ASN A 135 10.32 8.96 4.24
N ALA A 136 9.05 8.74 4.61
CA ALA A 136 8.15 9.82 5.01
C ALA A 136 8.65 10.51 6.29
N PHE A 137 9.07 9.73 7.29
CA PHE A 137 9.66 10.28 8.51
C PHE A 137 10.89 11.14 8.24
N ASP A 138 11.84 10.66 7.43
CA ASP A 138 13.04 11.44 7.09
C ASP A 138 12.70 12.73 6.31
N VAL A 139 11.66 12.71 5.48
CA VAL A 139 11.16 13.93 4.80
C VAL A 139 10.52 14.90 5.80
N MET A 140 9.73 14.42 6.76
CA MET A 140 9.18 15.27 7.84
C MET A 140 10.29 15.89 8.70
N CYS A 141 11.36 15.13 8.96
CA CYS A 141 12.57 15.67 9.59
C CYS A 141 13.17 16.81 8.79
N ALA A 142 13.42 16.61 7.49
CA ALA A 142 14.03 17.60 6.61
C ALA A 142 13.18 18.89 6.46
N VAL A 143 11.84 18.78 6.44
CA VAL A 143 10.95 19.95 6.42
C VAL A 143 11.08 20.75 7.72
N GLU A 144 10.98 20.08 8.86
CA GLU A 144 11.08 20.74 10.17
C GLU A 144 12.48 21.35 10.42
N ASP A 145 13.53 20.72 9.88
CA ASP A 145 14.91 21.23 9.97
C ASP A 145 15.18 22.40 8.98
N GLY A 146 14.19 22.79 8.16
CA GLY A 146 14.30 23.88 7.20
C GLY A 146 15.08 23.54 5.93
N GLU A 147 15.37 22.26 5.69
CA GLU A 147 16.07 21.81 4.47
C GLU A 147 15.11 21.68 3.26
N ILE A 148 13.79 21.67 3.53
CA ILE A 148 12.72 21.70 2.54
C ILE A 148 11.73 22.81 2.94
N GLU A 149 11.66 23.87 2.13
CA GLU A 149 10.75 25.01 2.34
C GLU A 149 9.64 25.01 1.28
N ALA A 150 8.53 24.37 1.61
CA ALA A 150 7.35 24.28 0.74
C ALA A 150 6.19 25.15 1.26
N PRO A 151 5.31 25.61 0.36
CA PRO A 151 4.11 26.36 0.73
C PRO A 151 3.11 25.49 1.51
N GLU A 152 2.34 26.09 2.43
CA GLU A 152 1.35 25.39 3.26
C GLU A 152 0.32 24.60 2.43
N GLU A 153 -0.05 25.13 1.26
CA GLU A 153 -0.99 24.50 0.33
C GLU A 153 -0.56 23.09 -0.08
N LEU A 154 0.76 22.85 -0.16
CA LEU A 154 1.27 21.53 -0.50
C LEU A 154 0.97 20.51 0.62
N PHE A 155 1.08 20.93 1.88
CA PHE A 155 0.78 20.11 3.05
C PHE A 155 -0.73 19.88 3.22
N PHE A 156 -1.57 20.86 2.87
CA PHE A 156 -3.01 20.62 2.76
C PHE A 156 -3.33 19.54 1.73
N GLY A 157 -2.60 19.46 0.62
CA GLY A 157 -2.71 18.37 -0.35
C GLY A 157 -2.45 16.99 0.24
N PHE A 158 -1.42 16.86 1.10
CA PHE A 158 -1.19 15.61 1.86
C PHE A 158 -2.33 15.34 2.85
N GLY A 159 -2.83 16.38 3.53
CA GLY A 159 -3.92 16.28 4.51
C GLY A 159 -5.23 15.82 3.89
N GLU A 160 -5.55 16.30 2.68
CA GLU A 160 -6.69 15.83 1.90
C GLU A 160 -6.59 14.32 1.62
N GLN A 161 -5.40 13.83 1.24
CA GLN A 161 -5.21 12.39 1.01
C GLN A 161 -5.32 11.59 2.32
N GLN A 162 -4.81 12.13 3.43
CA GLN A 162 -4.97 11.51 4.75
C GLN A 162 -6.45 11.37 5.13
N GLU A 163 -7.24 12.41 4.91
CA GLU A 163 -8.68 12.41 5.19
C GLU A 163 -9.43 11.40 4.32
N ARG A 164 -9.10 11.31 3.02
CA ARG A 164 -9.66 10.27 2.14
C ARG A 164 -9.37 8.86 2.65
N LEU A 165 -8.17 8.60 3.16
CA LEU A 165 -7.82 7.31 3.76
C LEU A 165 -8.56 7.06 5.08
N ASN A 166 -8.71 8.09 5.92
CA ASN A 166 -9.48 8.00 7.17
C ASN A 166 -10.94 7.61 6.89
N GLN A 167 -11.55 8.19 5.86
CA GLN A 167 -12.94 7.89 5.47
C GLN A 167 -13.13 6.43 5.07
N LEU A 168 -12.13 5.76 4.49
CA LEU A 168 -12.21 4.33 4.20
C LEU A 168 -12.36 3.49 5.47
N ILE A 169 -11.63 3.86 6.52
CA ILE A 169 -11.66 3.15 7.81
C ILE A 169 -12.95 3.48 8.57
N GLN A 170 -13.27 4.77 8.69
CA GLN A 170 -14.42 5.27 9.44
C GLN A 170 -15.75 4.75 8.86
N ASN A 171 -15.89 4.79 7.54
CA ASN A 171 -17.11 4.34 6.85
C ASN A 171 -17.13 2.84 6.57
N ARG A 172 -16.11 2.11 7.03
CA ARG A 172 -15.95 0.67 6.80
C ARG A 172 -16.14 0.31 5.32
N ALA A 173 -15.39 1.00 4.46
CA ALA A 173 -15.48 0.84 3.01
C ALA A 173 -15.35 -0.63 2.58
N THR A 174 -15.88 -0.97 1.41
CA THR A 174 -15.68 -2.30 0.83
C THR A 174 -14.24 -2.45 0.34
N LEU A 175 -13.79 -3.70 0.12
CA LEU A 175 -12.48 -3.97 -0.48
C LEU A 175 -12.31 -3.28 -1.83
N LYS A 176 -13.34 -3.34 -2.68
CA LYS A 176 -13.35 -2.67 -3.99
C LYS A 176 -13.09 -1.17 -3.86
N VAL A 177 -13.90 -0.48 -3.05
CA VAL A 177 -13.78 0.98 -2.85
C VAL A 177 -12.42 1.33 -2.26
N THR A 178 -11.91 0.49 -1.36
CA THR A 178 -10.59 0.68 -0.72
C THR A 178 -9.46 0.57 -1.74
N VAL A 179 -9.48 -0.43 -2.61
CA VAL A 179 -8.45 -0.61 -3.65
C VAL A 179 -8.50 0.51 -4.69
N GLU A 180 -9.70 0.89 -5.14
CA GLU A 180 -9.89 1.98 -6.11
C GLU A 180 -9.42 3.32 -5.52
N THR A 181 -9.85 3.65 -4.31
CA THR A 181 -9.43 4.87 -3.62
C THR A 181 -7.93 4.87 -3.32
N GLY A 182 -7.37 3.74 -2.90
CA GLY A 182 -5.94 3.60 -2.66
C GLY A 182 -5.09 3.84 -3.90
N PHE A 183 -5.54 3.40 -5.08
CA PHE A 183 -4.88 3.69 -6.35
C PHE A 183 -4.85 5.18 -6.67
N GLU A 184 -5.97 5.88 -6.48
CA GLU A 184 -6.08 7.31 -6.70
C GLU A 184 -5.20 8.10 -5.71
N VAL A 185 -5.25 7.74 -4.42
CA VAL A 185 -4.43 8.36 -3.38
C VAL A 185 -2.94 8.14 -3.66
N ALA A 186 -2.51 6.93 -4.04
CA ALA A 186 -1.12 6.66 -4.40
C ALA A 186 -0.63 7.54 -5.56
N SER A 187 -1.49 7.72 -6.57
CA SER A 187 -1.19 8.57 -7.73
C SER A 187 -1.05 10.03 -7.31
N ARG A 188 -1.97 10.54 -6.48
CA ARG A 188 -1.94 11.92 -6.01
C ARG A 188 -0.75 12.20 -5.08
N LEU A 189 -0.44 11.28 -4.17
CA LEU A 189 0.75 11.37 -3.32
C LEU A 189 2.04 11.40 -4.15
N THR A 190 2.09 10.67 -5.26
CA THR A 190 3.24 10.73 -6.19
C THR A 190 3.44 12.16 -6.73
N GLU A 191 2.36 12.84 -7.10
CA GLU A 191 2.41 14.22 -7.59
C GLU A 191 2.87 15.18 -6.50
N LEU A 192 2.30 15.07 -5.29
CA LEU A 192 2.67 15.91 -4.14
C LEU A 192 4.13 15.75 -3.75
N VAL A 193 4.66 14.52 -3.73
CA VAL A 193 6.08 14.27 -3.45
C VAL A 193 6.98 14.83 -4.55
N ARG A 194 6.58 14.76 -5.82
CA ARG A 194 7.31 15.38 -6.93
C ARG A 194 7.33 16.90 -6.84
N GLU A 195 6.25 17.49 -6.37
CA GLU A 195 6.17 18.92 -6.12
C GLU A 195 7.06 19.31 -4.94
N LEU A 196 6.99 18.57 -3.82
CA LEU A 196 7.83 18.78 -2.64
C LEU A 196 9.33 18.75 -2.95
N LYS A 197 9.74 17.89 -3.89
CA LYS A 197 11.13 17.84 -4.38
C LYS A 197 11.64 19.15 -4.98
N ARG A 198 10.76 20.00 -5.52
CA ARG A 198 11.12 21.29 -6.12
C ARG A 198 11.43 22.35 -5.07
N HIS A 199 11.07 22.08 -3.82
CA HIS A 199 11.20 22.99 -2.67
C HIS A 199 12.37 22.62 -1.74
N LYS A 200 13.21 21.66 -2.14
CA LYS A 200 14.44 21.32 -1.40
C LYS A 200 15.46 22.44 -1.56
N ILE A 201 16.07 22.87 -0.45
CA ILE A 201 17.14 23.86 -0.43
C ILE A 201 18.48 23.13 -0.56
N GLY A 202 19.23 23.43 -1.64
CA GLY A 202 20.51 22.78 -2.00
C GLY A 202 20.37 21.62 -2.97
#